data_AF-A0A7S4E050-F1
#
_entry.id   AF-A0A7S4E050-F1
#
_cell.length_a   1.000
_cell.length_b   1.000
_cell.length_c   1.000
_cell.angle_alpha   90.00
_cell.angle_beta   90.00
_cell.angle_gamma   90.00
#
_symmetry.space_group_name_H-M   'P 1'
#
loop_
_entity.id
_entity.type
_entity.pdbx_description
1 polymer ?
#
loop_
_entity_poly.entity_id
_entity_poly.type
_entity_poly.pdbx_seq_one_letter_code
_entity_poly.pdbx_strand_id
1 'polypeptide(L)'
;MEVKDSDGAPDRKEPPLIEGFRPLGSRFGLDTKADKKVAVPQLPKHGMREVQRAFSETSLRDVRNPTIMRDISMPFSQGSIYDGQAGVYGQSSVYRNTVFRSVSLGPGFTDPRIDESIIPKPEVQSFRAMHLKAAPPPEPPGGYLEKSTTFHTSIDPQVAMHHIGQILKELDVDFTEKPEKYKYKCEAFSKGSRIPFWIQIFSHESKYAVEMQRRSGDCIEFSRIYNSFMRKCSQCGICSMDLCPSFRAPDVQEGMCFEMDDDQLETTLKPLLEMAGSEYLDMKSSAISAFCELSSGKSVVDWTARNIDDYIKLFEDLLKSKAREPLWAAVSTIANLSTRKDLCEKFNKSSCVSSLVQMTQIDSAHVVREACKALKNIATFLGKNATVSVNDIRPLLKSKDARVRQHAEALREMLYV
;
A
#
# COMPACT_ATOMS: atom_id res chain seq x y z
N MET A 1 -71.65 1.22 -31.62
CA MET A 1 -70.83 1.97 -30.66
C MET A 1 -69.76 2.69 -31.45
N GLU A 2 -69.96 3.99 -31.64
CA GLU A 2 -68.97 4.89 -32.23
C GLU A 2 -67.81 5.06 -31.23
N VAL A 3 -66.58 4.89 -31.70
CA VAL A 3 -65.39 5.37 -31.00
C VAL A 3 -64.68 6.29 -31.98
N LYS A 4 -64.70 7.58 -31.64
CA LYS A 4 -64.02 8.67 -32.34
C LYS A 4 -62.58 8.79 -31.86
N ASP A 5 -61.77 9.32 -32.77
CA ASP A 5 -60.35 9.63 -32.70
C ASP A 5 -59.90 10.43 -31.46
N SER A 6 -58.63 10.26 -31.08
CA SER A 6 -57.76 11.39 -30.73
C SER A 6 -56.27 10.99 -30.72
N ASP A 7 -55.61 11.20 -31.86
CA ASP A 7 -54.16 11.39 -31.95
C ASP A 7 -53.82 12.80 -31.44
N GLY A 8 -52.93 12.88 -30.45
CA GLY A 8 -52.43 14.13 -29.89
C GLY A 8 -50.96 14.03 -29.55
N ALA A 9 -50.10 14.35 -30.52
CA ALA A 9 -48.67 14.52 -30.31
C ALA A 9 -48.40 15.87 -29.61
N PRO A 10 -47.54 15.94 -28.57
CA PRO A 10 -47.20 17.21 -27.94
C PRO A 10 -46.13 17.98 -28.71
N ASP A 11 -46.46 19.24 -28.93
CA ASP A 11 -45.70 20.32 -29.54
C ASP A 11 -44.38 20.57 -28.79
N ARG A 12 -43.23 20.35 -29.45
CA ARG A 12 -41.90 20.68 -28.90
C ARG A 12 -41.62 22.16 -29.13
N LYS A 13 -41.83 22.97 -28.09
CA LYS A 13 -41.33 24.35 -28.04
C LYS A 13 -39.83 24.34 -27.75
N GLU A 14 -39.05 24.90 -28.66
CA GLU A 14 -37.63 25.22 -28.45
C GLU A 14 -37.48 26.29 -27.36
N PRO A 15 -36.48 26.17 -26.46
CA PRO A 15 -36.19 27.22 -25.49
C PRO A 15 -35.43 28.40 -26.16
N PRO A 16 -35.64 29.64 -25.69
CA PRO A 16 -35.01 30.82 -26.26
C PRO A 16 -33.51 30.86 -25.98
N LEU A 17 -32.75 31.26 -27.01
CA LEU A 17 -31.32 31.58 -26.94
C LEU A 17 -31.09 32.74 -25.97
N ILE A 18 -30.34 32.48 -24.89
CA ILE A 18 -29.82 33.51 -24.00
C ILE A 18 -28.53 34.04 -24.63
N GLU A 19 -28.62 35.19 -25.29
CA GLU A 19 -27.47 36.03 -25.62
C GLU A 19 -26.98 36.74 -24.36
N GLY A 20 -25.70 36.56 -24.01
CA GLY A 20 -25.07 37.43 -23.00
C GLY A 20 -23.96 36.81 -22.18
N PHE A 21 -22.87 36.37 -22.80
CA PHE A 21 -21.58 36.26 -22.10
C PHE A 21 -20.46 36.86 -22.97
N ARG A 22 -20.01 38.05 -22.58
CA ARG A 22 -18.80 38.69 -23.11
C ARG A 22 -17.58 38.07 -22.43
N PRO A 23 -16.59 37.56 -23.16
CA PRO A 23 -15.32 37.19 -22.56
C PRO A 23 -14.48 38.44 -22.29
N LEU A 24 -13.96 38.55 -21.07
CA LEU A 24 -12.96 39.53 -20.68
C LEU A 24 -11.68 39.30 -21.48
N GLY A 25 -11.30 40.30 -22.28
CA GLY A 25 -10.12 40.28 -23.11
C GLY A 25 -8.83 40.31 -22.28
N SER A 26 -7.98 39.30 -22.50
CA SER A 26 -6.57 39.33 -22.14
C SER A 26 -5.81 40.17 -23.19
N ARG A 27 -5.54 41.43 -22.85
CA ARG A 27 -4.52 42.24 -23.53
C ARG A 27 -3.15 41.86 -22.97
N PHE A 28 -2.45 40.98 -23.65
CA PHE A 28 -0.98 40.97 -23.65
C PHE A 28 -0.52 40.89 -25.10
N GLY A 29 -0.14 42.05 -25.64
CA GLY A 29 0.61 42.14 -26.88
C GLY A 29 2.07 41.80 -26.60
N LEU A 30 2.58 40.79 -27.27
CA LEU A 30 4.02 40.59 -27.43
C LEU A 30 4.33 40.63 -28.92
N ASP A 31 5.02 41.71 -29.28
CA ASP A 31 5.68 41.92 -30.56
C ASP A 31 6.65 40.78 -30.87
N THR A 32 6.46 40.14 -32.02
CA THR A 32 7.37 39.15 -32.57
C THR A 32 8.15 39.78 -33.73
N LYS A 33 9.31 40.38 -33.43
CA LYS A 33 10.39 40.57 -34.40
C LYS A 33 11.75 40.55 -33.70
N ALA A 34 12.56 39.53 -33.97
CA ALA A 34 13.97 39.63 -34.36
C ALA A 34 14.64 38.25 -34.34
N ASP A 35 14.89 37.71 -35.53
CA ASP A 35 15.88 36.66 -35.75
C ASP A 35 17.27 37.15 -35.30
N LYS A 36 17.82 36.53 -34.26
CA LYS A 36 19.27 36.52 -33.99
C LYS A 36 19.71 35.09 -33.71
N LYS A 37 20.43 34.51 -34.67
CA LYS A 37 21.28 33.33 -34.48
C LYS A 37 22.29 33.63 -33.38
N VAL A 38 22.07 33.08 -32.19
CA VAL A 38 23.07 33.05 -31.12
C VAL A 38 23.84 31.73 -31.28
N ALA A 39 25.16 31.85 -31.44
CA ALA A 39 26.07 30.73 -31.49
C ALA A 39 26.05 29.96 -30.16
N VAL A 40 25.83 28.64 -30.23
CA VAL A 40 25.94 27.73 -29.09
C VAL A 40 27.41 27.69 -28.64
N PRO A 41 27.75 28.07 -27.39
CA PRO A 41 29.10 27.90 -26.89
C PRO A 41 29.37 26.41 -26.71
N GLN A 42 30.41 25.89 -27.35
CA GLN A 42 30.90 24.55 -27.05
C GLN A 42 31.46 24.55 -25.63
N LEU A 43 30.81 23.81 -24.72
CA LEU A 43 31.32 23.57 -23.38
C LEU A 43 32.63 22.76 -23.44
N PRO A 44 33.66 23.14 -22.67
CA PRO A 44 34.91 22.38 -22.62
C PRO A 44 34.66 20.99 -22.04
N LYS A 45 35.20 19.96 -22.70
CA LYS A 45 35.09 18.53 -22.36
C LYS A 45 35.66 18.13 -20.99
N HIS A 46 36.06 19.09 -20.16
CA HIS A 46 36.61 18.86 -18.82
C HIS A 46 35.59 18.94 -17.68
N GLY A 47 34.36 19.40 -17.94
CA GLY A 47 33.35 19.65 -16.89
C GLY A 47 32.63 18.41 -16.31
N MET A 48 32.59 17.27 -17.01
CA MET A 48 31.87 16.09 -16.50
C MET A 48 32.52 15.47 -15.26
N ARG A 49 33.87 15.52 -15.15
CA ARG A 49 34.56 14.99 -13.96
C ARG A 49 34.42 15.90 -12.74
N GLU A 50 34.30 17.21 -12.94
CA GLU A 50 34.09 18.16 -11.83
C GLU A 50 32.64 18.18 -11.34
N VAL A 51 31.66 18.01 -12.23
CA VAL A 51 30.26 17.84 -11.84
C VAL A 51 30.08 16.52 -11.05
N GLN A 52 30.71 15.43 -11.49
CA GLN A 52 30.69 14.15 -10.78
C GLN A 52 31.44 14.20 -9.43
N ARG A 53 32.44 15.09 -9.29
CA ARG A 53 33.14 15.38 -8.03
C ARG A 53 32.29 16.26 -7.10
N ALA A 54 31.64 17.30 -7.63
CA ALA A 54 30.76 18.18 -6.87
C ALA A 54 29.53 17.42 -6.31
N PHE A 55 28.93 16.51 -7.09
CA PHE A 55 27.87 15.62 -6.59
C PHE A 55 28.37 14.60 -5.55
N SER A 56 29.67 14.28 -5.51
CA SER A 56 30.26 13.44 -4.46
C SER A 56 30.59 14.21 -3.17
N GLU A 57 30.63 15.55 -3.24
CA GLU A 57 31.04 16.44 -2.15
C GLU A 57 29.85 17.13 -1.45
N THR A 58 28.65 17.12 -2.04
CA THR A 58 27.42 17.65 -1.40
C THR A 58 26.71 16.67 -0.45
N SER A 59 27.34 15.54 -0.11
CA SER A 59 26.87 14.66 0.96
C SER A 59 27.24 15.26 2.31
N LEU A 60 26.24 15.58 3.14
CA LEU A 60 26.43 15.95 4.56
C LEU A 60 27.32 14.90 5.24
N ARG A 61 28.59 15.25 5.47
CA ARG A 61 29.55 14.43 6.21
C ARG A 61 29.41 14.77 7.68
N ASP A 62 28.81 13.85 8.46
CA ASP A 62 29.09 13.82 9.90
C ASP A 62 30.41 13.07 10.10
N VAL A 63 31.39 13.75 10.72
CA VAL A 63 32.79 13.30 10.86
C VAL A 63 32.90 12.07 11.78
N ARG A 64 31.82 11.66 12.44
CA ARG A 64 31.84 10.59 13.45
C ARG A 64 31.17 9.28 13.06
N ASN A 65 30.47 9.19 11.92
CA ASN A 65 29.82 7.92 11.54
C ASN A 65 29.60 7.78 10.02
N PRO A 66 30.40 6.97 9.29
CA PRO A 66 30.28 6.82 7.85
C PRO A 66 29.31 5.68 7.47
N THR A 67 28.01 5.87 7.69
CA THR A 67 26.99 5.00 7.07
C THR A 67 26.06 5.84 6.22
N ILE A 68 26.36 5.91 4.92
CA ILE A 68 25.53 6.58 3.92
C ILE A 68 24.67 5.51 3.24
N MET A 69 23.34 5.59 3.39
CA MET A 69 22.45 4.89 2.47
C MET A 69 22.53 5.60 1.11
N ARG A 70 23.12 4.92 0.12
CA ARG A 70 23.11 5.41 -1.26
C ARG A 70 21.77 5.08 -1.89
N ASP A 71 21.03 6.10 -2.33
CA ASP A 71 19.94 5.89 -3.28
C ASP A 71 20.56 5.71 -4.67
N ILE A 72 20.70 4.45 -5.11
CA ILE A 72 21.08 4.12 -6.49
C ILE A 72 19.83 3.59 -7.19
N SER A 73 18.82 4.44 -7.34
CA SER A 73 17.74 4.24 -8.31
C SER A 73 18.04 5.07 -9.55
N MET A 74 19.00 4.60 -10.37
CA MET A 74 19.18 5.13 -11.73
C MET A 74 18.04 4.59 -12.61
N PRO A 75 17.22 5.44 -13.27
CA PRO A 75 16.26 4.96 -14.24
C PRO A 75 17.03 4.58 -15.52
N PHE A 76 17.24 3.29 -15.75
CA PHE A 76 17.59 2.81 -17.09
C PHE A 76 16.34 2.87 -17.97
N SER A 77 16.19 3.94 -18.74
CA SER A 77 15.33 3.95 -19.93
C SER A 77 16.02 3.16 -21.05
N GLN A 78 15.77 1.86 -21.14
CA GLN A 78 16.07 1.13 -22.37
C GLN A 78 15.01 1.49 -23.41
N GLY A 79 15.44 2.22 -24.45
CA GLY A 79 14.66 2.42 -25.66
C GLY A 79 14.41 1.08 -26.36
N SER A 80 13.14 0.75 -26.56
CA SER A 80 12.72 -0.38 -27.38
C SER A 80 12.55 0.10 -28.82
N ILE A 81 13.48 -0.33 -29.69
CA ILE A 81 13.25 -0.47 -31.12
C ILE A 81 13.41 -1.95 -31.38
N TYR A 82 12.31 -2.71 -31.53
CA TYR A 82 12.21 -3.81 -32.47
C TYR A 82 10.74 -4.13 -32.74
N ASP A 83 10.44 -4.01 -34.02
CA ASP A 83 9.27 -4.51 -34.73
C ASP A 83 9.37 -6.05 -34.83
N GLY A 84 8.24 -6.77 -34.87
CA GLY A 84 8.20 -8.12 -35.43
C GLY A 84 7.62 -9.26 -34.59
N GLN A 85 6.40 -9.62 -34.99
CA GLN A 85 5.84 -10.97 -35.12
C GLN A 85 5.22 -11.70 -33.91
N ALA A 86 3.96 -12.04 -34.15
CA ALA A 86 3.09 -12.88 -33.36
C ALA A 86 3.59 -14.33 -33.29
N GLY A 87 3.56 -14.90 -32.09
CA GLY A 87 3.76 -16.32 -31.83
C GLY A 87 2.79 -16.80 -30.76
N VAL A 88 1.72 -17.45 -31.19
CA VAL A 88 0.78 -18.22 -30.37
C VAL A 88 1.50 -19.48 -29.88
N TYR A 89 1.63 -19.70 -28.57
CA TYR A 89 1.58 -21.03 -27.96
C TYR A 89 1.25 -20.92 -26.46
N GLY A 90 0.11 -21.49 -26.09
CA GLY A 90 -0.26 -21.72 -24.71
C GLY A 90 0.36 -23.01 -24.19
N GLN A 91 0.84 -22.98 -22.94
CA GLN A 91 0.82 -24.13 -22.05
C GLN A 91 0.58 -23.64 -20.62
N SER A 92 -0.61 -23.96 -20.12
CA SER A 92 -1.03 -23.69 -18.75
C SER A 92 -0.67 -24.89 -17.89
N SER A 93 0.40 -24.80 -17.09
CA SER A 93 0.71 -25.80 -16.07
C SER A 93 -0.14 -25.55 -14.82
N VAL A 94 -1.11 -26.42 -14.59
CA VAL A 94 -1.96 -26.42 -13.39
C VAL A 94 -1.17 -27.00 -12.22
N TYR A 95 -0.65 -26.15 -11.33
CA TYR A 95 -0.15 -26.59 -10.02
C TYR A 95 -1.31 -26.63 -9.02
N ARG A 96 -1.61 -27.84 -8.52
CA ARG A 96 -2.52 -28.06 -7.39
C ARG A 96 -1.83 -27.63 -6.10
N ASN A 97 -2.33 -26.55 -5.48
CA ASN A 97 -1.95 -26.21 -4.11
C ASN A 97 -2.74 -27.09 -3.13
N THR A 98 -2.01 -27.86 -2.33
CA THR A 98 -2.53 -28.63 -1.19
C THR A 98 -3.05 -27.66 -0.11
N VAL A 99 -4.32 -27.81 0.26
CA VAL A 99 -4.98 -27.01 1.29
C VAL A 99 -4.78 -27.68 2.65
N PHE A 100 -4.07 -27.01 3.56
CA PHE A 100 -4.06 -27.39 4.97
C PHE A 100 -5.22 -26.69 5.69
N ARG A 101 -6.18 -27.47 6.20
CA ARG A 101 -7.23 -26.98 7.10
C ARG A 101 -6.70 -27.00 8.53
N SER A 102 -6.54 -25.85 9.17
CA SER A 102 -6.44 -25.78 10.63
C SER A 102 -7.85 -25.87 11.22
N VAL A 103 -8.08 -26.85 12.08
CA VAL A 103 -9.29 -26.93 12.90
C VAL A 103 -9.04 -26.11 14.16
N SER A 104 -9.67 -24.94 14.26
CA SER A 104 -9.69 -24.15 15.49
C SER A 104 -10.79 -24.68 16.40
N LEU A 105 -10.45 -25.16 17.60
CA LEU A 105 -11.41 -25.42 18.66
C LEU A 105 -11.76 -24.08 19.33
N GLY A 106 -13.05 -23.76 19.42
CA GLY A 106 -13.57 -22.52 19.99
C GLY A 106 -13.43 -22.44 21.52
N PRO A 107 -13.60 -21.25 22.11
CA PRO A 107 -13.41 -21.03 23.54
C PRO A 107 -14.68 -21.36 24.32
N GLY A 108 -14.55 -22.16 25.38
CA GLY A 108 -15.59 -22.28 26.40
C GLY A 108 -15.58 -23.63 27.09
N PHE A 109 -14.72 -23.79 28.10
CA PHE A 109 -14.93 -24.63 29.30
C PHE A 109 -13.66 -24.49 30.16
N THR A 110 -13.70 -23.64 31.20
CA THR A 110 -12.68 -23.63 32.25
C THR A 110 -13.25 -24.37 33.46
N ASP A 111 -12.85 -25.63 33.62
CA ASP A 111 -13.13 -26.44 34.80
C ASP A 111 -11.95 -26.31 35.79
N PRO A 112 -12.15 -25.85 37.04
CA PRO A 112 -11.06 -25.49 37.95
C PRO A 112 -10.43 -26.68 38.72
N ARG A 113 -10.25 -27.84 38.09
CA ARG A 113 -9.69 -29.04 38.76
C ARG A 113 -8.64 -29.83 37.96
N ILE A 114 -7.90 -29.18 37.07
CA ILE A 114 -6.83 -29.86 36.33
C ILE A 114 -5.50 -29.72 37.09
N ASP A 115 -5.03 -30.86 37.58
CA ASP A 115 -3.71 -31.09 38.16
C ASP A 115 -2.60 -30.70 37.15
N GLU A 116 -1.78 -29.71 37.50
CA GLU A 116 -0.70 -29.16 36.66
C GLU A 116 0.42 -30.19 36.37
N SER A 117 0.40 -31.38 36.99
CA SER A 117 1.36 -32.46 36.72
C SER A 117 1.09 -33.23 35.41
N ILE A 118 -0.02 -32.95 34.71
CA ILE A 118 -0.39 -33.58 33.43
C ILE A 118 -0.45 -32.53 32.30
N ILE A 119 0.53 -31.62 32.23
CA ILE A 119 0.73 -30.81 31.02
C ILE A 119 1.68 -31.59 30.12
N PRO A 120 1.19 -32.26 29.05
CA PRO A 120 2.08 -32.90 28.08
C PRO A 120 3.01 -31.83 27.51
N LYS A 121 4.33 -32.05 27.63
CA LYS A 121 5.33 -31.22 26.96
C LYS A 121 4.90 -31.05 25.50
N PRO A 122 4.91 -29.82 24.95
CA PRO A 122 4.51 -29.61 23.57
C PRO A 122 5.38 -30.50 22.69
N GLU A 123 4.75 -31.51 22.12
CA GLU A 123 5.37 -32.42 21.18
C GLU A 123 5.74 -31.55 19.98
N VAL A 124 7.03 -31.26 19.85
CA VAL A 124 7.58 -30.54 18.70
C VAL A 124 7.24 -31.39 17.49
N GLN A 125 6.14 -31.05 16.82
CA GLN A 125 5.71 -31.72 15.60
C GLN A 125 6.85 -31.59 14.60
N SER A 126 7.62 -32.67 14.46
CA SER A 126 8.68 -32.75 13.47
C SER A 126 8.00 -32.62 12.11
N PHE A 127 8.12 -31.45 11.50
CA PHE A 127 7.61 -31.18 10.16
C PHE A 127 8.36 -32.11 9.19
N ARG A 128 7.75 -33.25 8.87
CA ARG A 128 8.22 -34.17 7.82
C ARG A 128 7.87 -33.56 6.47
N ALA A 129 8.59 -32.51 6.10
CA ALA A 129 8.57 -32.00 4.73
C ALA A 129 9.11 -33.10 3.82
N MET A 130 8.37 -33.45 2.77
CA MET A 130 8.91 -34.27 1.68
C MET A 130 9.98 -33.43 0.99
N HIS A 131 11.22 -33.54 1.49
CA HIS A 131 12.39 -32.85 0.96
C HIS A 131 12.71 -33.39 -0.43
N LEU A 132 12.08 -32.81 -1.45
CA LEU A 132 12.82 -32.60 -2.70
C LEU A 132 14.11 -31.90 -2.30
N LYS A 133 15.28 -32.48 -2.64
CA LYS A 133 16.59 -31.86 -2.42
C LYS A 133 16.57 -30.49 -3.08
N ALA A 134 16.25 -29.46 -2.31
CA ALA A 134 16.28 -28.09 -2.79
C ALA A 134 17.72 -27.77 -3.18
N ALA A 135 17.91 -27.10 -4.32
CA ALA A 135 19.21 -26.58 -4.68
C ALA A 135 19.76 -25.72 -3.53
N PRO A 136 21.09 -25.63 -3.33
CA PRO A 136 21.64 -24.70 -2.36
C PRO A 136 21.27 -23.24 -2.71
N PRO A 137 21.22 -22.32 -1.74
CA PRO A 137 21.05 -20.90 -2.02
C PRO A 137 22.10 -20.38 -3.00
N PRO A 138 21.75 -19.43 -3.89
CA PRO A 138 22.70 -18.87 -4.84
C PRO A 138 23.82 -18.10 -4.12
N GLU A 139 24.97 -17.99 -4.75
CA GLU A 139 26.03 -17.05 -4.33
C GLU A 139 25.60 -15.60 -4.63
N PRO A 140 26.08 -14.62 -3.86
CA PRO A 140 25.75 -13.21 -4.08
C PRO A 140 26.30 -12.71 -5.43
N PRO A 141 25.53 -11.91 -6.19
CA PRO A 141 25.96 -11.44 -7.50
C PRO A 141 27.21 -10.55 -7.37
N GLY A 142 28.30 -10.99 -7.99
CA GLY A 142 29.58 -10.29 -7.95
C GLY A 142 30.29 -10.30 -6.59
N GLY A 143 29.85 -11.13 -5.64
CA GLY A 143 30.45 -11.18 -4.30
C GLY A 143 30.13 -9.97 -3.41
N TYR A 144 29.19 -9.10 -3.82
CA TYR A 144 28.82 -7.90 -3.07
C TYR A 144 27.40 -8.03 -2.51
N LEU A 145 27.26 -7.74 -1.22
CA LEU A 145 25.99 -7.62 -0.51
C LEU A 145 25.88 -6.24 0.11
N GLU A 146 24.67 -5.70 0.18
CA GLU A 146 24.41 -4.40 0.79
C GLU A 146 24.61 -4.48 2.31
N LYS A 147 25.66 -3.82 2.82
CA LYS A 147 26.05 -3.91 4.24
C LYS A 147 24.98 -3.42 5.22
N SER A 148 24.14 -2.46 4.82
CA SER A 148 23.13 -1.84 5.67
C SER A 148 21.90 -2.72 5.90
N THR A 149 21.59 -3.59 4.95
CA THR A 149 20.35 -4.37 4.92
C THR A 149 20.58 -5.87 4.84
N THR A 150 21.82 -6.29 5.10
CA THR A 150 22.25 -7.70 5.13
C THR A 150 22.60 -8.12 6.53
N PHE A 151 22.13 -9.30 6.94
CA PHE A 151 22.59 -9.98 8.14
C PHE A 151 22.95 -11.43 7.85
N HIS A 152 23.74 -12.03 8.73
CA HIS A 152 24.20 -13.42 8.57
C HIS A 152 23.44 -14.34 9.51
N THR A 153 23.20 -15.57 9.05
CA THR A 153 22.58 -16.63 9.85
C THR A 153 23.30 -17.95 9.63
N SER A 154 23.34 -18.76 10.69
CA SER A 154 23.80 -20.15 10.62
C SER A 154 22.64 -21.15 10.52
N ILE A 155 21.39 -20.66 10.54
CA ILE A 155 20.20 -21.51 10.42
C ILE A 155 20.11 -22.06 9.00
N ASP A 156 19.62 -23.30 8.88
CA ASP A 156 19.31 -23.91 7.58
C ASP A 156 18.42 -22.98 6.73
N PRO A 157 18.72 -22.77 5.43
CA PRO A 157 17.99 -21.81 4.61
C PRO A 157 16.49 -22.08 4.49
N GLN A 158 16.05 -23.34 4.52
CA GLN A 158 14.63 -23.69 4.44
C GLN A 158 13.90 -23.33 5.74
N VAL A 159 14.56 -23.57 6.89
CA VAL A 159 14.04 -23.16 8.20
C VAL A 159 14.01 -21.64 8.31
N ALA A 160 15.06 -20.95 7.85
CA ALA A 160 15.11 -19.50 7.79
C ALA A 160 13.99 -18.92 6.91
N MET A 161 13.76 -19.48 5.71
CA MET A 161 12.64 -19.10 4.84
C MET A 161 11.31 -19.21 5.58
N HIS A 162 11.05 -20.35 6.24
CA HIS A 162 9.81 -20.55 6.99
C HIS A 162 9.58 -19.47 8.06
N HIS A 163 10.59 -19.18 8.88
CA HIS A 163 10.48 -18.14 9.90
C HIS A 163 10.35 -16.73 9.31
N ILE A 164 11.09 -16.42 8.25
CA ILE A 164 10.94 -15.14 7.52
C ILE A 164 9.50 -14.99 7.02
N GLY A 165 8.91 -16.05 6.45
CA GLY A 165 7.51 -16.04 6.02
C GLY A 165 6.52 -15.84 7.17
N GLN A 166 6.79 -16.35 8.37
CA GLN A 166 5.98 -16.08 9.57
C GLN A 166 6.11 -14.62 10.01
N ILE A 167 7.33 -14.10 10.08
CA ILE A 167 7.62 -12.72 10.46
C ILE A 167 6.95 -11.74 9.49
N LEU A 168 7.03 -12.00 8.18
CA LEU A 168 6.38 -11.15 7.17
C LEU A 168 4.86 -11.11 7.35
N LYS A 169 4.22 -12.22 7.74
CA LYS A 169 2.78 -12.24 8.07
C LYS A 169 2.49 -11.41 9.33
N GLU A 170 3.32 -11.49 10.36
CA GLU A 170 3.17 -10.70 11.59
C GLU A 170 3.34 -9.20 11.35
N LEU A 171 4.23 -8.82 10.43
CA LEU A 171 4.48 -7.43 10.03
C LEU A 171 3.48 -6.91 9.00
N ASP A 172 2.45 -7.69 8.68
CA ASP A 172 1.40 -7.32 7.74
C ASP A 172 1.88 -7.08 6.30
N VAL A 173 3.03 -7.67 5.94
CA VAL A 173 3.67 -7.52 4.62
C VAL A 173 3.11 -8.56 3.66
N ASP A 174 2.75 -8.12 2.44
CA ASP A 174 2.37 -9.02 1.36
C ASP A 174 3.59 -9.62 0.72
N PHE A 175 3.59 -10.93 0.49
CA PHE A 175 4.72 -11.56 -0.17
C PHE A 175 4.33 -12.72 -1.08
N THR A 176 5.16 -12.91 -2.09
CA THR A 176 5.20 -14.12 -2.91
C THR A 176 6.52 -14.84 -2.68
N GLU A 177 6.42 -16.07 -2.19
CA GLU A 177 7.58 -16.95 -1.98
C GLU A 177 8.05 -17.55 -3.30
N LYS A 178 9.37 -17.59 -3.49
CA LYS A 178 10.08 -18.27 -4.57
C LYS A 178 11.09 -19.23 -3.96
N PRO A 179 10.64 -20.42 -3.51
CA PRO A 179 11.48 -21.35 -2.77
C PRO A 179 12.70 -21.81 -3.58
N GLU A 180 12.56 -21.89 -4.91
CA GLU A 180 13.64 -22.26 -5.82
C GLU A 180 14.78 -21.23 -5.90
N LYS A 181 14.53 -20.00 -5.45
CA LYS A 181 15.51 -18.90 -5.42
C LYS A 181 15.82 -18.42 -4.00
N TYR A 182 15.27 -19.07 -2.97
CA TYR A 182 15.29 -18.60 -1.58
C TYR A 182 14.94 -17.12 -1.47
N LYS A 183 13.85 -16.71 -2.13
CA LYS A 183 13.51 -15.31 -2.32
C LYS A 183 12.05 -15.04 -1.99
N TYR A 184 11.81 -13.96 -1.26
CA TYR A 184 10.52 -13.33 -1.11
C TYR A 184 10.45 -12.07 -1.96
N LYS A 185 9.38 -11.95 -2.76
CA LYS A 185 8.97 -10.67 -3.34
C LYS A 185 7.96 -10.06 -2.38
N CYS A 186 8.33 -8.98 -1.72
CA CYS A 186 7.53 -8.35 -0.68
C CYS A 186 6.96 -7.02 -1.15
N GLU A 187 5.78 -6.69 -0.64
CA GLU A 187 5.10 -5.42 -0.81
C GLU A 187 4.51 -5.02 0.53
N ALA A 188 4.99 -3.91 1.08
CA ALA A 188 4.37 -3.27 2.22
C ALA A 188 3.58 -2.05 1.76
N PHE A 189 2.51 -1.75 2.48
CA PHE A 189 1.71 -0.55 2.28
C PHE A 189 1.76 0.26 3.56
N SER A 190 2.48 1.38 3.53
CA SER A 190 2.52 2.33 4.65
C SER A 190 1.86 3.62 4.18
N LYS A 191 0.81 4.02 4.89
CA LYS A 191 0.12 5.31 4.69
C LYS A 191 -0.27 5.61 3.23
N GLY A 192 -0.80 4.61 2.54
CA GLY A 192 -1.22 4.72 1.14
C GLY A 192 -0.10 4.57 0.11
N SER A 193 1.16 4.57 0.53
CA SER A 193 2.32 4.36 -0.34
C SER A 193 2.75 2.90 -0.37
N ARG A 194 3.03 2.40 -1.57
CA ARG A 194 3.54 1.03 -1.80
C ARG A 194 5.06 1.01 -1.74
N ILE A 195 5.60 0.09 -0.95
CA ILE A 195 7.03 -0.12 -0.75
C ILE A 195 7.38 -1.55 -1.19
N PRO A 196 7.73 -1.76 -2.48
CA PRO A 196 8.18 -3.06 -2.94
C PRO A 196 9.64 -3.27 -2.54
N PHE A 197 9.93 -4.44 -1.98
CA PHE A 197 11.28 -4.87 -1.62
C PHE A 197 11.42 -6.38 -1.75
N TRP A 198 12.65 -6.86 -1.81
CA TRP A 198 12.93 -8.30 -1.85
C TRP A 198 13.67 -8.72 -0.60
N ILE A 199 13.42 -9.95 -0.15
CA ILE A 199 14.27 -10.63 0.82
C ILE A 199 14.86 -11.84 0.11
N GLN A 200 16.17 -12.03 0.17
CA GLN A 200 16.83 -13.16 -0.48
C GLN A 200 17.92 -13.73 0.41
N ILE A 201 17.98 -15.06 0.47
CA ILE A 201 19.03 -15.80 1.17
C ILE A 201 20.10 -16.21 0.16
N PHE A 202 21.36 -15.92 0.49
CA PHE A 202 22.54 -16.27 -0.28
C PHE A 202 23.45 -17.21 0.50
N SER A 203 24.22 -18.03 -0.21
CA SER A 203 25.34 -18.75 0.38
C SER A 203 26.56 -17.80 0.47
N HIS A 204 27.17 -17.68 1.65
CA HIS A 204 28.28 -16.75 1.88
C HIS A 204 29.25 -17.27 2.95
N GLU A 205 30.52 -17.43 2.62
CA GLU A 205 31.63 -17.74 3.56
C GLU A 205 31.32 -18.88 4.57
N SER A 206 30.82 -20.02 4.08
CA SER A 206 30.43 -21.19 4.89
C SER A 206 29.18 -21.00 5.78
N LYS A 207 28.47 -19.88 5.63
CA LYS A 207 27.19 -19.58 6.28
C LYS A 207 26.17 -19.11 5.23
N TYR A 208 25.11 -18.48 5.70
CA TYR A 208 24.10 -17.84 4.87
C TYR A 208 23.99 -16.36 5.19
N ALA A 209 23.72 -15.56 4.16
CA ALA A 209 23.43 -14.14 4.29
C ALA A 209 21.99 -13.88 3.83
N VAL A 210 21.24 -13.09 4.60
CA VAL A 210 19.89 -12.66 4.27
C VAL A 210 19.95 -11.17 3.97
N GLU A 211 19.60 -10.79 2.74
CA GLU A 211 19.61 -9.40 2.28
C GLU A 211 18.18 -8.92 2.03
N MET A 212 17.87 -7.71 2.51
CA MET A 212 16.63 -6.99 2.19
C MET A 212 16.92 -5.83 1.24
N GLN A 213 16.36 -5.86 0.03
CA GLN A 213 16.61 -4.85 -1.00
C GLN A 213 15.35 -4.05 -1.35
N ARG A 214 15.31 -2.76 -1.00
CA ARG A 214 14.26 -1.83 -1.44
C ARG A 214 14.30 -1.69 -2.97
N ARG A 215 13.13 -1.75 -3.63
CA ARG A 215 13.01 -1.56 -5.09
C ARG A 215 12.49 -0.16 -5.45
N SER A 216 11.62 0.40 -4.62
CA SER A 216 11.12 1.78 -4.71
C SER A 216 10.39 2.15 -3.40
N GLY A 217 9.81 3.36 -3.33
CA GLY A 217 9.02 3.83 -2.18
C GLY A 217 9.84 4.59 -1.15
N ASP A 218 9.24 4.96 -0.03
CA ASP A 218 9.90 5.74 1.03
C ASP A 218 11.02 4.93 1.73
N CYS A 219 12.23 5.50 1.79
CA CYS A 219 13.39 4.86 2.43
C CYS A 219 13.29 4.84 3.96
N ILE A 220 12.61 5.80 4.58
CA ILE A 220 12.39 5.88 6.02
C ILE A 220 11.41 4.78 6.44
N GLU A 221 10.29 4.65 5.75
CA GLU A 221 9.31 3.59 6.01
C GLU A 221 9.91 2.20 5.74
N PHE A 222 10.69 2.03 4.67
CA PHE A 222 11.45 0.80 4.44
C PHE A 222 12.41 0.49 5.61
N SER A 223 13.12 1.51 6.11
CA SER A 223 14.01 1.35 7.27
C SER A 223 13.24 0.92 8.53
N ARG A 224 12.04 1.46 8.78
CA ARG A 224 11.17 1.01 9.87
C ARG A 224 10.77 -0.45 9.71
N ILE A 225 10.34 -0.85 8.53
CA ILE A 225 9.99 -2.25 8.21
C ILE A 225 11.20 -3.16 8.46
N TYR A 226 12.38 -2.77 7.95
CA TYR A 226 13.62 -3.51 8.16
C TYR A 226 13.96 -3.66 9.64
N ASN A 227 13.87 -2.59 10.44
CA ASN A 227 14.18 -2.64 11.87
C ASN A 227 13.19 -3.54 12.65
N SER A 228 11.90 -3.45 12.33
CA SER A 228 10.87 -4.32 12.91
C SER A 228 11.11 -5.78 12.52
N PHE A 229 11.49 -6.03 11.27
CA PHE A 229 11.88 -7.34 10.77
C PHE A 229 13.10 -7.91 11.48
N MET A 230 14.15 -7.12 11.66
CA MET A 230 15.36 -7.53 12.37
C MET A 230 15.09 -7.87 13.83
N ARG A 231 14.26 -7.07 14.52
CA ARG A 231 13.83 -7.34 15.90
C ARG A 231 13.13 -8.70 16.01
N LYS A 232 12.22 -8.99 15.08
CA LYS A 232 11.50 -10.27 15.00
C LYS A 232 12.41 -11.43 14.64
N CYS A 233 13.32 -11.25 13.68
CA CYS A 233 14.33 -12.25 13.33
C CYS A 233 15.18 -12.63 14.55
N SER A 234 15.55 -11.66 15.36
CA SER A 234 16.31 -11.92 16.58
C SER A 234 15.50 -12.67 17.64
N GLN A 235 14.22 -12.33 17.83
CA GLN A 235 13.31 -13.05 18.71
C GLN A 235 13.11 -14.52 18.28
N CYS A 236 13.11 -14.78 16.97
CA CYS A 236 13.06 -16.14 16.41
C CYS A 236 14.42 -16.85 16.38
N GLY A 237 15.49 -16.23 16.87
CA GLY A 237 16.84 -16.80 16.88
C GLY A 237 17.52 -16.87 15.52
N ILE A 238 16.99 -16.21 14.49
CA ILE A 238 17.55 -16.20 13.12
C ILE A 238 18.86 -15.42 13.08
N CYS A 239 18.95 -14.33 13.83
CA CYS A 239 20.14 -13.49 13.91
C CYS A 239 20.43 -13.04 15.36
N SER A 240 21.70 -12.81 15.67
CA SER A 240 22.11 -12.26 16.96
C SER A 240 21.70 -10.79 17.09
N MET A 241 21.23 -10.38 18.27
CA MET A 241 20.90 -8.98 18.61
C MET A 241 22.06 -8.01 18.32
N ASP A 242 23.29 -8.46 18.53
CA ASP A 242 24.51 -7.64 18.41
C ASP A 242 24.78 -7.15 16.98
N LEU A 243 24.14 -7.76 15.98
CA LEU A 243 24.27 -7.40 14.58
C LEU A 243 23.23 -6.38 14.11
N CYS A 244 22.26 -6.01 14.96
CA CYS A 244 21.45 -4.84 14.69
C CYS A 244 22.33 -3.63 14.97
N PRO A 245 22.89 -2.93 13.94
CA PRO A 245 23.52 -1.66 14.20
C PRO A 245 22.52 -0.85 15.00
N SER A 246 22.93 -0.30 16.14
CA SER A 246 22.05 0.51 16.97
C SER A 246 21.78 1.85 16.26
N PHE A 247 21.27 1.82 15.04
CA PHE A 247 20.23 2.73 14.63
C PHE A 247 19.07 2.47 15.58
N ARG A 248 19.21 3.01 16.80
CA ARG A 248 18.10 3.68 17.44
C ARG A 248 17.73 4.77 16.45
N ALA A 249 16.98 4.41 15.40
CA ALA A 249 16.03 5.35 14.85
C ALA A 249 15.37 5.93 16.11
N PRO A 250 15.45 7.26 16.32
CA PRO A 250 14.82 7.87 17.49
C PRO A 250 13.45 7.23 17.56
N ASP A 251 13.11 6.68 18.73
CA ASP A 251 11.85 5.97 18.93
C ASP A 251 10.79 7.01 18.61
N VAL A 252 10.38 7.07 17.34
CA VAL A 252 9.38 7.99 16.86
C VAL A 252 8.17 7.38 17.48
N GLN A 253 7.79 7.88 18.65
CA GLN A 253 6.66 7.37 19.39
C GLN A 253 5.50 7.38 18.41
N GLU A 254 5.19 6.20 17.88
CA GLU A 254 4.08 5.99 16.97
C GLU A 254 2.85 6.40 17.77
N GLY A 255 2.28 7.56 17.44
CA GLY A 255 1.21 8.16 18.23
C GLY A 255 1.59 9.38 19.07
N MET A 256 2.70 10.08 18.79
CA MET A 256 2.73 11.53 19.04
C MET A 256 1.68 12.20 18.16
N CYS A 257 0.43 12.10 18.60
CA CYS A 257 -0.69 12.83 18.03
C CYS A 257 -0.46 14.28 18.44
N PHE A 258 0.22 15.03 17.58
CA PHE A 258 0.28 16.48 17.73
C PHE A 258 -1.16 16.96 17.79
N GLU A 259 -1.57 17.47 18.95
CA GLU A 259 -2.84 18.16 19.09
C GLU A 259 -2.72 19.45 18.27
N MET A 260 -3.19 19.37 17.03
CA MET A 260 -3.39 20.55 16.20
C MET A 260 -4.71 21.18 16.63
N ASP A 261 -4.71 22.49 16.85
CA ASP A 261 -5.95 23.23 17.02
C ASP A 261 -6.77 23.25 15.71
N ASP A 262 -8.04 23.67 15.81
CA ASP A 262 -8.95 23.65 14.67
C ASP A 262 -8.48 24.54 13.51
N ASP A 263 -7.81 25.67 13.80
CA ASP A 263 -7.30 26.61 12.80
C ASP A 263 -6.08 26.03 12.05
N GLN A 264 -5.18 25.35 12.77
CA GLN A 264 -4.06 24.62 12.20
C GLN A 264 -4.52 23.45 11.34
N LEU A 265 -5.56 22.74 11.77
CA LEU A 265 -6.17 21.66 10.98
C LEU A 265 -6.79 22.21 9.71
N GLU A 266 -7.55 23.30 9.77
CA GLU A 266 -8.15 23.91 8.58
C GLU A 266 -7.08 24.38 7.60
N THR A 267 -6.07 25.12 8.07
CA THR A 267 -4.97 25.63 7.23
C THR A 267 -4.11 24.54 6.62
N THR A 268 -4.05 23.35 7.24
CA THR A 268 -3.25 22.21 6.73
C THR A 268 -4.06 21.29 5.83
N LEU A 269 -5.27 20.90 6.26
CA LEU A 269 -6.05 19.84 5.61
C LEU A 269 -6.82 20.33 4.39
N LYS A 270 -7.35 21.56 4.42
CA LYS A 270 -8.12 22.11 3.31
C LYS A 270 -7.29 22.21 2.00
N PRO A 271 -6.06 22.78 2.00
CA PRO A 271 -5.24 22.80 0.79
C PRO A 271 -4.91 21.40 0.27
N LEU A 272 -4.71 20.42 1.16
CA LEU A 272 -4.48 19.03 0.75
C LEU A 272 -5.69 18.44 0.03
N LEU A 273 -6.92 18.68 0.52
CA LEU A 273 -8.13 18.21 -0.13
C LEU A 273 -8.39 18.94 -1.46
N GLU A 274 -8.11 20.24 -1.53
CA GLU A 274 -8.17 21.01 -2.79
C GLU A 274 -7.17 20.49 -3.82
N MET A 275 -5.92 20.21 -3.41
CA MET A 275 -4.90 19.59 -4.26
C MET A 275 -5.28 18.17 -4.69
N ALA A 276 -5.91 17.39 -3.82
CA ALA A 276 -6.44 16.06 -4.16
C ALA A 276 -7.55 16.13 -5.23
N GLY A 277 -8.27 17.26 -5.31
CA GLY A 277 -9.25 17.55 -6.35
C GLY A 277 -8.66 18.01 -7.69
N SER A 278 -7.34 18.26 -7.76
CA SER A 278 -6.71 18.76 -8.99
C SER A 278 -6.77 17.77 -10.16
N GLU A 279 -6.61 18.27 -11.38
CA GLU A 279 -6.54 17.45 -12.59
C GLU A 279 -5.18 16.74 -12.75
N TYR A 280 -4.15 17.23 -12.07
CA TYR A 280 -2.79 16.70 -12.14
C TYR A 280 -2.63 15.47 -11.25
N LEU A 281 -2.29 14.33 -11.87
CA LEU A 281 -2.25 13.05 -11.20
C LEU A 281 -1.21 12.98 -10.07
N ASP A 282 -0.05 13.59 -10.26
CA ASP A 282 1.03 13.66 -9.29
C ASP A 282 0.63 14.47 -8.04
N MET A 283 0.05 15.66 -8.23
CA MET A 283 -0.47 16.49 -7.14
C MET A 283 -1.59 15.76 -6.40
N LYS A 284 -2.53 15.17 -7.14
CA LYS A 284 -3.62 14.38 -6.58
C LYS A 284 -3.10 13.24 -5.71
N SER A 285 -2.23 12.39 -6.25
CA SER A 285 -1.62 11.26 -5.54
C SER A 285 -0.87 11.71 -4.30
N SER A 286 -0.04 12.75 -4.41
CA SER A 286 0.75 13.26 -3.30
C SER A 286 -0.14 13.81 -2.19
N ALA A 287 -1.17 14.58 -2.55
CA ALA A 287 -2.05 15.23 -1.58
C ALA A 287 -2.94 14.23 -0.84
N ILE A 288 -3.57 13.27 -1.56
CA ILE A 288 -4.39 12.25 -0.91
C ILE A 288 -3.56 11.27 -0.09
N SER A 289 -2.31 10.99 -0.48
CA SER A 289 -1.40 10.16 0.33
C SER A 289 -1.04 10.88 1.63
N ALA A 290 -0.67 12.17 1.55
CA ALA A 290 -0.41 13.00 2.72
C ALA A 290 -1.63 13.05 3.66
N PHE A 291 -2.83 13.27 3.10
CA PHE A 291 -4.07 13.25 3.88
C PHE A 291 -4.36 11.87 4.48
N CYS A 292 -4.10 10.78 3.76
CA CYS A 292 -4.23 9.42 4.26
C CYS A 292 -3.34 9.19 5.49
N GLU A 293 -2.11 9.70 5.50
CA GLU A 293 -1.20 9.63 6.65
C GLU A 293 -1.81 10.28 7.90
N LEU A 294 -2.43 11.45 7.70
CA LEU A 294 -3.02 12.26 8.77
C LEU A 294 -4.36 11.69 9.25
N SER A 295 -5.10 11.01 8.36
CA SER A 295 -6.47 10.52 8.60
C SER A 295 -6.62 9.49 9.73
N SER A 296 -5.53 8.90 10.23
CA SER A 296 -5.56 8.04 11.41
C SER A 296 -5.61 8.82 12.73
N GLY A 297 -5.29 10.12 12.72
CA GLY A 297 -5.31 10.97 13.90
C GLY A 297 -6.73 11.42 14.28
N LYS A 298 -7.07 11.35 15.57
CA LYS A 298 -8.41 11.68 16.08
C LYS A 298 -8.86 13.09 15.66
N SER A 299 -8.01 14.11 15.83
CA SER A 299 -8.36 15.49 15.48
C SER A 299 -8.65 15.67 14.00
N VAL A 300 -7.95 14.93 13.12
CA VAL A 300 -8.16 14.96 11.66
C VAL A 300 -9.50 14.30 11.30
N VAL A 301 -9.84 13.17 11.93
CA VAL A 301 -11.16 12.52 11.77
C VAL A 301 -12.27 13.47 12.23
N ASP A 302 -12.09 14.12 13.38
CA ASP A 302 -13.07 15.03 13.97
C ASP A 302 -13.28 16.31 13.12
N TRP A 303 -12.20 16.88 12.59
CA TRP A 303 -12.27 17.98 11.63
C TRP A 303 -12.95 17.54 10.32
N THR A 304 -12.59 16.37 9.79
CA THR A 304 -13.17 15.86 8.55
C THR A 304 -14.67 15.61 8.70
N ALA A 305 -15.11 15.10 9.84
CA ALA A 305 -16.53 14.89 10.13
C ALA A 305 -17.37 16.17 10.06
N ARG A 306 -16.82 17.31 10.51
CA ARG A 306 -17.49 18.61 10.45
C ARG A 306 -17.57 19.19 9.03
N ASN A 307 -16.61 18.85 8.17
CA ASN A 307 -16.48 19.42 6.83
C ASN A 307 -16.79 18.42 5.70
N ILE A 308 -17.24 17.21 6.01
CA ILE A 308 -17.37 16.12 5.03
C ILE A 308 -18.36 16.44 3.91
N ASP A 309 -19.36 17.27 4.15
CA ASP A 309 -20.37 17.64 3.15
C ASP A 309 -19.75 18.37 1.94
N ASP A 310 -18.65 19.11 2.16
CA ASP A 310 -17.93 19.81 1.10
C ASP A 310 -17.02 18.87 0.29
N TYR A 311 -16.56 17.77 0.90
CA TYR A 311 -15.53 16.88 0.33
C TYR A 311 -16.04 15.48 -0.02
N ILE A 312 -17.30 15.14 0.26
CA ILE A 312 -17.84 13.80 0.00
C ILE A 312 -17.72 13.42 -1.49
N LYS A 313 -18.01 14.37 -2.38
CA LYS A 313 -17.89 14.19 -3.84
C LYS A 313 -16.46 13.93 -4.29
N LEU A 314 -15.49 14.61 -3.67
CA LEU A 314 -14.07 14.38 -3.92
C LEU A 314 -13.69 12.92 -3.60
N PHE A 315 -14.14 12.39 -2.46
CA PHE A 315 -13.89 10.98 -2.11
C PHE A 315 -14.57 10.01 -3.07
N GLU A 316 -15.79 10.30 -3.52
CA GLU A 316 -16.47 9.51 -4.55
C GLU A 316 -15.67 9.47 -5.87
N ASP A 317 -15.14 10.61 -6.30
CA ASP A 317 -14.37 10.73 -7.54
C ASP A 317 -13.00 10.03 -7.41
N LEU A 318 -12.34 10.14 -6.26
CA LEU A 318 -11.08 9.44 -5.97
C LEU A 318 -11.26 7.92 -5.94
N LEU A 319 -12.36 7.40 -5.39
CA LEU A 319 -12.70 5.97 -5.43
C LEU A 319 -12.99 5.45 -6.85
N LYS A 320 -13.37 6.33 -7.77
CA LYS A 320 -13.59 6.02 -9.20
C LYS A 320 -12.35 6.24 -10.06
N SER A 321 -11.24 6.70 -9.46
CA SER A 321 -9.99 6.94 -10.17
C SER A 321 -9.47 5.65 -10.82
N LYS A 322 -9.08 5.76 -12.09
CA LYS A 322 -8.41 4.67 -12.82
C LYS A 322 -6.93 4.52 -12.43
N ALA A 323 -6.35 5.58 -11.87
CA ALA A 323 -4.98 5.57 -11.39
C ALA A 323 -4.91 4.88 -10.03
N ARG A 324 -3.90 4.03 -9.85
CA ARG A 324 -3.78 3.14 -8.68
C ARG A 324 -3.43 3.92 -7.41
N GLU A 325 -2.52 4.87 -7.52
CA GLU A 325 -1.94 5.59 -6.39
C GLU A 325 -2.99 6.43 -5.65
N PRO A 326 -3.81 7.27 -6.32
CA PRO A 326 -4.89 7.98 -5.64
C PRO A 326 -5.94 7.03 -5.07
N LEU A 327 -6.25 5.95 -5.80
CA LEU A 327 -7.27 4.98 -5.39
C LEU A 327 -6.87 4.28 -4.09
N TRP A 328 -5.61 3.83 -3.99
CA TRP A 328 -5.09 3.14 -2.81
C TRP A 328 -5.19 4.04 -1.57
N ALA A 329 -4.68 5.27 -1.68
CA ALA A 329 -4.72 6.25 -0.60
C ALA A 329 -6.16 6.68 -0.25
N ALA A 330 -7.06 6.80 -1.23
CA ALA A 330 -8.46 7.15 -0.99
C ALA A 330 -9.22 6.04 -0.23
N VAL A 331 -9.05 4.78 -0.63
CA VAL A 331 -9.68 3.64 0.06
C VAL A 331 -9.16 3.54 1.51
N SER A 332 -7.84 3.68 1.71
CA SER A 332 -7.23 3.69 3.05
C SER A 332 -7.72 4.88 3.90
N THR A 333 -7.81 6.07 3.31
CA THR A 333 -8.35 7.26 3.97
C THR A 333 -9.78 6.99 4.46
N ILE A 334 -10.65 6.47 3.59
CA ILE A 334 -12.05 6.18 3.98
C ILE A 334 -12.11 5.11 5.06
N ALA A 335 -11.25 4.09 5.02
CA ALA A 335 -11.18 3.08 6.07
C ALA A 335 -10.81 3.68 7.44
N ASN A 336 -9.87 4.63 7.48
CA ASN A 336 -9.47 5.35 8.68
C ASN A 336 -10.58 6.28 9.19
N LEU A 337 -11.18 7.07 8.29
CA LEU A 337 -12.29 7.98 8.60
C LEU A 337 -13.56 7.26 9.06
N SER A 338 -13.81 6.04 8.58
CA SER A 338 -14.97 5.22 8.96
C SER A 338 -14.91 4.71 10.41
N THR A 339 -13.93 5.13 11.21
CA THR A 339 -13.91 4.87 12.65
C THR A 339 -14.90 5.72 13.44
N ARG A 340 -15.53 6.72 12.80
CA ARG A 340 -16.52 7.62 13.41
C ARG A 340 -17.92 7.44 12.79
N LYS A 341 -18.95 7.45 13.65
CA LYS A 341 -20.34 7.13 13.25
C LYS A 341 -20.95 8.12 12.25
N ASP A 342 -20.77 9.42 12.47
CA ASP A 342 -21.31 10.48 11.60
C ASP A 342 -20.75 10.40 10.17
N LEU A 343 -19.45 10.14 10.03
CA LEU A 343 -18.81 9.88 8.75
C LEU A 343 -19.36 8.62 8.08
N CYS A 344 -19.60 7.55 8.83
CA CYS A 344 -20.22 6.34 8.30
C CYS A 344 -21.62 6.60 7.73
N GLU A 345 -22.45 7.39 8.42
CA GLU A 345 -23.77 7.78 7.93
C GLU A 345 -23.70 8.59 6.62
N LYS A 346 -22.71 9.48 6.51
CA LYS A 346 -22.48 10.29 5.30
C LYS A 346 -21.99 9.43 4.13
N PHE A 347 -21.02 8.55 4.36
CA PHE A 347 -20.55 7.59 3.34
C PHE A 347 -21.64 6.62 2.90
N ASN A 348 -22.54 6.22 3.80
CA ASN A 348 -23.63 5.30 3.49
C ASN A 348 -24.74 5.93 2.64
N LYS A 349 -24.95 7.24 2.78
CA LYS A 349 -25.89 8.03 1.96
C LYS A 349 -25.31 8.43 0.60
N SER A 350 -23.98 8.35 0.42
CA SER A 350 -23.29 8.67 -0.82
C SER A 350 -23.03 7.42 -1.67
N SER A 351 -22.43 7.60 -2.85
CA SER A 351 -21.97 6.51 -3.72
C SER A 351 -20.66 5.85 -3.24
N CYS A 352 -20.11 6.26 -2.08
CA CYS A 352 -18.89 5.69 -1.52
C CYS A 352 -19.07 4.20 -1.20
N VAL A 353 -20.15 3.77 -0.55
CA VAL A 353 -20.37 2.35 -0.21
C VAL A 353 -20.42 1.47 -1.46
N SER A 354 -21.17 1.88 -2.49
CA SER A 354 -21.24 1.16 -3.76
C SER A 354 -19.87 1.07 -4.43
N SER A 355 -19.08 2.15 -4.38
CA SER A 355 -17.72 2.17 -4.93
C SER A 355 -16.80 1.24 -4.13
N LEU A 356 -16.87 1.25 -2.79
CA LEU A 356 -16.12 0.33 -1.93
C LEU A 356 -16.46 -1.14 -2.21
N VAL A 357 -17.74 -1.47 -2.42
CA VAL A 357 -18.16 -2.82 -2.84
C VAL A 357 -17.50 -3.21 -4.16
N GLN A 358 -17.47 -2.32 -5.16
CA GLN A 358 -16.75 -2.57 -6.41
C GLN A 358 -15.24 -2.76 -6.18
N MET A 359 -14.64 -1.99 -5.28
CA MET A 359 -13.22 -2.11 -4.94
C MET A 359 -12.87 -3.48 -4.33
N THR A 360 -13.82 -4.15 -3.66
CA THR A 360 -13.61 -5.51 -3.15
C THR A 360 -13.44 -6.57 -4.25
N GLN A 361 -13.73 -6.22 -5.51
CA GLN A 361 -13.60 -7.11 -6.67
C GLN A 361 -12.33 -6.85 -7.49
N ILE A 362 -11.49 -5.89 -7.08
CA ILE A 362 -10.24 -5.56 -7.78
C ILE A 362 -9.13 -6.57 -7.44
N ASP A 363 -8.26 -6.85 -8.41
CA ASP A 363 -7.04 -7.65 -8.25
C ASP A 363 -5.92 -6.87 -7.52
N SER A 364 -6.22 -6.36 -6.34
CA SER A 364 -5.25 -5.73 -5.45
C SER A 364 -5.61 -6.07 -4.01
N ALA A 365 -4.81 -6.93 -3.38
CA ALA A 365 -5.08 -7.42 -2.03
C ALA A 365 -5.21 -6.26 -1.02
N HIS A 366 -4.35 -5.24 -1.12
CA HIS A 366 -4.41 -4.04 -0.28
C HIS A 366 -5.75 -3.31 -0.41
N VAL A 367 -6.17 -3.02 -1.65
CA VAL A 367 -7.45 -2.32 -1.92
C VAL A 367 -8.62 -3.11 -1.38
N VAL A 368 -8.64 -4.43 -1.59
CA VAL A 368 -9.71 -5.30 -1.10
C VAL A 368 -9.75 -5.30 0.43
N ARG A 369 -8.60 -5.35 1.11
CA ARG A 369 -8.53 -5.29 2.58
C ARG A 369 -9.06 -3.98 3.13
N GLU A 370 -8.56 -2.86 2.64
CA GLU A 370 -8.96 -1.55 3.16
C GLU A 370 -10.42 -1.23 2.80
N ALA A 371 -10.90 -1.62 1.62
CA ALA A 371 -12.32 -1.51 1.28
C ALA A 371 -13.20 -2.37 2.19
N CYS A 372 -12.79 -3.61 2.45
CA CYS A 372 -13.51 -4.49 3.36
C CYS A 372 -13.50 -3.97 4.81
N LYS A 373 -12.38 -3.42 5.27
CA LYS A 373 -12.23 -2.77 6.58
C LYS A 373 -13.15 -1.55 6.70
N ALA A 374 -13.21 -0.70 5.67
CA ALA A 374 -14.12 0.44 5.61
C ALA A 374 -15.59 -0.01 5.68
N LEU A 375 -15.99 -0.98 4.86
CA LEU A 375 -17.35 -1.54 4.86
C LEU A 375 -17.72 -2.15 6.22
N LYS A 376 -16.80 -2.92 6.82
CA LYS A 376 -16.95 -3.47 8.18
C LYS A 376 -17.18 -2.36 9.20
N ASN A 377 -16.35 -1.31 9.20
CA ASN A 377 -16.50 -0.19 10.12
C ASN A 377 -17.86 0.53 9.94
N ILE A 378 -18.28 0.78 8.70
CA ILE A 378 -19.60 1.38 8.40
C ILE A 378 -20.74 0.50 8.95
N ALA A 379 -20.69 -0.80 8.70
CA ALA A 379 -21.70 -1.73 9.20
C ALA A 379 -21.69 -1.86 10.73
N THR A 380 -20.53 -1.75 11.40
CA THR A 380 -20.46 -1.74 12.87
C THR A 380 -21.30 -0.61 13.48
N PHE A 381 -21.38 0.55 12.84
CA PHE A 381 -22.17 1.68 13.34
C PHE A 381 -23.62 1.70 12.86
N LEU A 382 -23.89 1.19 11.65
CA LEU A 382 -25.20 1.29 11.01
C LEU A 382 -26.04 -0.01 11.07
N GLY A 383 -25.40 -1.15 11.34
CA GLY A 383 -26.02 -2.47 11.31
C GLY A 383 -26.76 -2.73 9.99
N LYS A 384 -28.01 -3.18 10.09
CA LYS A 384 -28.95 -3.39 8.97
C LYS A 384 -29.24 -2.16 8.11
N ASN A 385 -28.96 -0.94 8.60
CA ASN A 385 -29.15 0.29 7.81
C ASN A 385 -27.99 0.56 6.84
N ALA A 386 -26.92 -0.22 6.89
CA ALA A 386 -25.85 -0.12 5.91
C ALA A 386 -26.35 -0.56 4.52
N THR A 387 -25.99 0.20 3.49
CA THR A 387 -26.41 -0.04 2.10
C THR A 387 -25.76 -1.30 1.49
N VAL A 388 -24.73 -1.85 2.14
CA VAL A 388 -24.06 -3.08 1.71
C VAL A 388 -24.86 -4.33 2.07
N SER A 389 -25.02 -5.25 1.11
CA SER A 389 -25.73 -6.50 1.33
C SER A 389 -24.79 -7.67 1.65
N VAL A 390 -25.33 -8.71 2.28
CA VAL A 390 -24.59 -9.97 2.53
C VAL A 390 -24.17 -10.65 1.21
N ASN A 391 -24.89 -10.42 0.11
CA ASN A 391 -24.54 -10.99 -1.20
C ASN A 391 -23.27 -10.36 -1.77
N ASP A 392 -23.09 -9.05 -1.55
CA ASP A 392 -21.92 -8.30 -2.04
C ASP A 392 -20.61 -8.81 -1.44
N ILE A 393 -20.66 -9.26 -0.19
CA ILE A 393 -19.48 -9.71 0.57
C ILE A 393 -19.27 -11.23 0.52
N ARG A 394 -20.20 -11.99 -0.07
CA ARG A 394 -20.13 -13.46 -0.12
C ARG A 394 -18.83 -13.99 -0.75
N PRO A 395 -18.27 -13.40 -1.82
CA PRO A 395 -16.97 -13.82 -2.35
C PRO A 395 -15.83 -13.65 -1.34
N LEU A 396 -15.88 -12.61 -0.51
CA LEU A 396 -14.83 -12.25 0.45
C LEU A 396 -14.72 -13.23 1.61
N LEU A 397 -15.84 -13.84 2.02
CA LEU A 397 -15.87 -14.91 3.02
C LEU A 397 -15.08 -16.15 2.59
N LYS A 398 -14.83 -16.32 1.28
CA LYS A 398 -14.02 -17.40 0.71
C LYS A 398 -12.61 -16.95 0.35
N SER A 399 -12.22 -15.72 0.73
CA SER A 399 -10.90 -15.18 0.41
C SER A 399 -9.80 -16.03 1.04
N LYS A 400 -8.74 -16.27 0.25
CA LYS A 400 -7.51 -16.90 0.73
C LYS A 400 -6.78 -15.99 1.71
N ASP A 401 -7.00 -14.69 1.60
CA ASP A 401 -6.49 -13.70 2.53
C ASP A 401 -7.26 -13.77 3.85
N ALA A 402 -6.54 -14.10 4.92
CA ALA A 402 -7.12 -14.24 6.25
C ALA A 402 -7.70 -12.91 6.79
N ARG A 403 -7.09 -11.77 6.47
CA ARG A 403 -7.52 -10.44 6.93
C ARG A 403 -8.84 -10.04 6.27
N VAL A 404 -8.91 -10.20 4.94
CA VAL A 404 -10.15 -9.96 4.19
C VAL A 404 -11.27 -10.84 4.72
N ARG A 405 -10.98 -12.12 5.01
CA ARG A 405 -11.98 -13.05 5.55
C ARG A 405 -12.46 -12.62 6.93
N GLN A 406 -11.55 -12.24 7.84
CA GLN A 406 -11.88 -11.76 9.17
C GLN A 406 -12.77 -10.51 9.12
N HIS A 407 -12.44 -9.54 8.27
CA HIS A 407 -13.26 -8.34 8.09
C HIS A 407 -14.62 -8.67 7.46
N ALA A 408 -14.68 -9.58 6.49
CA ALA A 408 -15.92 -10.00 5.85
C ALA A 408 -16.83 -10.77 6.81
N GLU A 409 -16.28 -11.59 7.71
CA GLU A 409 -17.02 -12.30 8.75
C GLU A 409 -17.63 -11.33 9.76
N ALA A 410 -16.82 -10.39 10.27
CA ALA A 410 -17.30 -9.34 11.17
C ALA A 410 -18.37 -8.46 10.52
N LEU A 411 -18.17 -8.08 9.24
CA LEU A 411 -19.15 -7.33 8.46
C LEU A 411 -20.47 -8.12 8.32
N ARG A 412 -20.40 -9.42 8.01
CA ARG A 412 -21.58 -10.28 7.93
C ARG A 412 -22.36 -10.31 9.24
N GLU A 413 -21.68 -10.43 10.38
CA GLU A 413 -22.33 -10.45 11.70
C GLU A 413 -23.09 -9.15 11.98
N MET A 414 -22.48 -7.99 11.69
CA MET A 414 -23.11 -6.69 11.89
C MET A 414 -24.34 -6.46 11.00
N LEU A 415 -24.44 -7.12 9.84
CA LEU A 415 -25.61 -7.02 8.95
C LEU A 415 -26.79 -7.89 9.40
N TYR A 416 -26.57 -8.88 10.27
CA TYR A 416 -27.64 -9.76 10.79
C TYR A 416 -28.23 -9.28 12.12
N VAL A 417 -27.42 -8.59 12.93
CA VAL A 417 -27.86 -7.92 14.17
C VAL A 417 -28.72 -6.72 13.81
#